data_AF-A0A2E6H7F6-F1
#
_entry.id   AF-A0A2E6H7F6-F1
#
_cell.length_a   1.000
_cell.length_b   1.000
_cell.length_c   1.000
_cell.angle_alpha   90.00
_cell.angle_beta   90.00
_cell.angle_gamma   90.00
#
_symmetry.space_group_name_H-M   'P 1'
#
loop_
_entity.id
_entity.type
_entity.pdbx_description
1 polymer ?
#
loop_
_entity_poly.entity_id
_entity_poly.type
_entity_poly.pdbx_seq_one_letter_code
_entity_poly.pdbx_strand_id
1 'polypeptide(L)'
;MTHMKQAFIVLMAVCLAPLAHALVPLESILLGDFSDQYRDKETDPIEYIFNPIPRNKDVSSKDFEHRRNLALYRGFYEEGENLKNLCKVKPRVQYSVDWDRRKVIRSFVSTLQYIGLDVVLRAMPKYANHFEFSEEEYKNLGDGLIGNWCSQNLSLISIEQLKKNWMIKFTKKNEYELPSVDNNPLFPTKITNITSKERVMKQEFVQAIKLFKTFCSWGGDTDNLRLLVPLIRHPVIYSFVARQLSGQKLEWEPLDNNVVIREEQETVKVLCRNMICRKTSEKTIDREFPRGAGTKSIKEDLDRLYCEEMRDVDYVSKGQEPKVKDWIKKMTFDEENLVVSSFLSLITKVPDFFLRSEQFSDGKEFLRLSMDRNWNNWAKKQTTNFAKDLYYEEPLTLELVQRDLYYKNTIPKFSVHFDVNLGEFDRANQKVGKISNHFNLSISKTFLRWARNEWNGIPPGQDKKKQAIVDRFKIEITDSVQKAKTKFRLVPWKGDLENLIVRELLEQIVQYIGPFYKGENGLAQIPVQFNFAPLALRYIRYQYLVKENEKRDKDYFEDFQKRQEIRANLNNQ
;
A
#
# COMPACT_ATOMS: atom_id res chain seq x y z
N MET A 1 26.70 -38.13 -12.24
CA MET A 1 26.66 -36.96 -13.14
C MET A 1 25.24 -36.36 -13.27
N THR A 2 24.19 -37.16 -13.20
CA THR A 2 22.77 -36.76 -13.20
C THR A 2 22.33 -35.98 -11.95
N HIS A 3 22.78 -36.38 -10.76
CA HIS A 3 22.44 -35.66 -9.51
C HIS A 3 23.06 -34.26 -9.41
N MET A 4 24.22 -34.04 -10.02
CA MET A 4 24.87 -32.73 -10.05
C MET A 4 24.09 -31.74 -10.93
N LYS A 5 23.44 -32.23 -12.00
CA LYS A 5 22.58 -31.40 -12.86
C LYS A 5 21.27 -31.02 -12.16
N GLN A 6 20.67 -31.93 -11.40
CA GLN A 6 19.44 -31.63 -10.63
C GLN A 6 19.70 -30.64 -9.50
N ALA A 7 20.82 -30.78 -8.78
CA ALA A 7 21.22 -29.81 -7.74
C ALA A 7 21.49 -28.42 -8.34
N PHE A 8 22.11 -28.34 -9.52
CA PHE A 8 22.39 -27.08 -10.19
C PHE A 8 21.12 -26.38 -10.70
N ILE A 9 20.13 -27.12 -11.17
CA ILE A 9 18.83 -26.57 -11.61
C ILE A 9 18.02 -26.06 -10.43
N VAL A 10 18.02 -26.77 -9.30
CA VAL A 10 17.33 -26.32 -8.07
C VAL A 10 18.04 -25.11 -7.46
N LEU A 11 19.38 -25.08 -7.46
CA LEU A 11 20.15 -23.92 -7.01
C LEU A 11 19.89 -22.70 -7.89
N MET A 12 19.79 -22.87 -9.22
CA MET A 12 19.43 -21.78 -10.13
C MET A 12 17.98 -21.30 -9.90
N ALA A 13 17.04 -22.22 -9.67
CA ALA A 13 15.64 -21.86 -9.40
C ALA A 13 15.47 -21.13 -8.06
N VAL A 14 16.27 -21.46 -7.03
CA VAL A 14 16.24 -20.81 -5.72
C VAL A 14 16.98 -19.46 -5.73
N CYS A 15 18.06 -19.33 -6.50
CA CYS A 15 18.77 -18.05 -6.66
C CYS A 15 18.02 -17.03 -7.53
N LEU A 16 17.06 -17.47 -8.35
CA LEU A 16 16.19 -16.60 -9.17
C LEU A 16 14.82 -16.29 -8.50
N ALA A 17 14.57 -16.78 -7.28
CA ALA A 17 13.27 -16.67 -6.61
C ALA A 17 13.01 -15.42 -5.74
N PRO A 18 13.94 -14.49 -5.44
CA PRO A 18 13.54 -13.19 -4.88
C PRO A 18 13.31 -12.22 -6.04
N LEU A 19 12.22 -11.45 -5.98
CA LEU A 19 11.70 -10.53 -7.01
C LEU A 19 10.70 -11.18 -7.99
N ALA A 20 9.77 -11.99 -7.49
CA ALA A 20 8.46 -12.09 -8.13
C ALA A 20 7.72 -10.75 -7.97
N HIS A 21 8.07 -9.77 -8.80
CA HIS A 21 7.36 -8.52 -8.97
C HIS A 21 6.11 -8.82 -9.78
N ALA A 22 5.05 -9.26 -9.10
CA ALA A 22 3.84 -9.78 -9.76
C ALA A 22 3.02 -8.72 -10.53
N LEU A 23 3.49 -7.48 -10.62
CA LEU A 23 2.85 -6.38 -11.35
C LEU A 23 3.87 -5.45 -12.00
N VAL A 24 4.90 -6.02 -12.65
CA VAL A 24 5.74 -5.22 -13.56
C VAL A 24 4.92 -4.96 -14.83
N PRO A 25 4.58 -3.70 -15.17
CA PRO A 25 3.91 -3.41 -16.43
C PRO A 25 4.74 -3.97 -17.59
N LEU A 26 4.08 -4.42 -18.65
CA LEU A 26 4.72 -5.11 -19.78
C LEU A 26 5.88 -4.26 -20.36
N GLU A 27 5.78 -2.93 -20.24
CA GLU A 27 6.84 -1.97 -20.56
C GLU A 27 8.14 -2.18 -19.79
N SER A 28 8.08 -2.45 -18.47
CA SER A 28 9.29 -2.64 -17.65
C SER A 28 9.95 -4.02 -17.86
N ILE A 29 9.20 -5.00 -18.38
CA ILE A 29 9.75 -6.29 -18.85
C ILE A 29 10.45 -6.13 -20.20
N LEU A 30 9.96 -5.23 -21.06
CA LEU A 30 10.46 -5.02 -22.42
C LEU A 30 11.57 -3.96 -22.54
N LEU A 31 11.62 -3.00 -21.62
CA LEU A 31 12.43 -1.78 -21.77
C LEU A 31 13.41 -1.50 -20.60
N GLY A 32 13.40 -2.31 -19.54
CA GLY A 32 14.22 -2.15 -18.33
C GLY A 32 13.43 -1.67 -17.11
N ASP A 33 14.03 -1.70 -15.92
CA ASP A 33 13.34 -1.38 -14.65
C ASP A 33 13.06 0.12 -14.52
N PHE A 34 11.80 0.51 -14.72
CA PHE A 34 11.29 1.89 -14.57
C PHE A 34 10.52 2.10 -13.26
N SER A 35 10.59 1.16 -12.32
CA SER A 35 9.83 1.19 -11.05
C SER A 35 9.99 2.52 -10.28
N ASP A 36 11.17 3.12 -10.30
CA ASP A 36 11.43 4.41 -9.64
C ASP A 36 10.71 5.61 -10.28
N GLN A 37 10.46 5.61 -11.60
CA GLN A 37 9.72 6.67 -12.28
C GLN A 37 8.20 6.52 -12.13
N TYR A 38 7.73 5.28 -11.94
CA TYR A 38 6.32 5.00 -11.71
C TYR A 38 5.94 5.14 -10.23
N ARG A 39 6.87 5.08 -9.27
CA ARG A 39 6.60 5.26 -7.83
C ARG A 39 5.79 6.52 -7.45
N ASP A 40 5.94 7.62 -8.20
CA ASP A 40 5.22 8.88 -7.94
C ASP A 40 3.88 8.99 -8.71
N LYS A 41 3.62 8.07 -9.65
CA LYS A 41 2.40 8.01 -10.49
C LYS A 41 1.63 6.70 -10.34
N GLU A 42 2.15 5.75 -9.58
CA GLU A 42 1.51 4.51 -9.22
C GLU A 42 0.27 4.85 -8.40
N THR A 43 -0.88 4.91 -9.08
CA THR A 43 -2.07 4.39 -8.45
C THR A 43 -2.01 2.89 -8.65
N ASP A 44 -1.21 2.21 -7.82
CA ASP A 44 -1.26 0.76 -7.75
C ASP A 44 -2.75 0.36 -7.62
N PRO A 45 -3.24 -0.67 -8.35
CA PRO A 45 -4.60 -1.19 -8.19
C PRO A 45 -4.98 -1.47 -6.73
N ILE A 46 -4.00 -1.67 -5.84
CA ILE A 46 -4.14 -1.76 -4.39
C ILE A 46 -4.07 -0.38 -3.71
N GLU A 47 -3.13 0.49 -4.10
CA GLU A 47 -2.92 1.82 -3.49
C GLU A 47 -4.09 2.79 -3.68
N TYR A 48 -4.89 2.63 -4.75
CA TYR A 48 -6.15 3.38 -4.90
C TYR A 48 -7.14 3.17 -3.74
N ILE A 49 -7.11 2.01 -3.07
CA ILE A 49 -7.91 1.75 -1.85
C ILE A 49 -7.44 2.65 -0.70
N PHE A 50 -6.17 3.04 -0.72
CA PHE A 50 -5.48 3.80 0.32
C PHE A 50 -5.29 5.28 -0.02
N ASN A 51 -5.86 5.77 -1.12
CA ASN A 51 -5.83 7.20 -1.42
C ASN A 51 -6.68 7.98 -0.40
N PRO A 52 -6.17 9.12 0.12
CA PRO A 52 -6.92 9.98 1.02
C PRO A 52 -8.20 10.50 0.36
N ILE A 53 -9.27 10.60 1.16
CA ILE A 53 -10.58 11.06 0.66
C ILE A 53 -10.46 12.52 0.23
N PRO A 54 -10.82 12.88 -1.01
CA PRO A 54 -10.96 14.28 -1.40
C PRO A 54 -11.95 14.97 -0.47
N ARG A 55 -11.63 16.17 0.03
CA ARG A 55 -12.40 16.94 1.05
C ARG A 55 -13.93 17.10 0.81
N ASN A 56 -14.43 16.71 -0.36
CA ASN A 56 -15.81 16.92 -0.82
C ASN A 56 -16.68 15.63 -0.85
N LYS A 57 -16.27 14.50 -0.27
CA LYS A 57 -17.15 13.31 -0.15
C LYS A 57 -17.75 13.21 1.25
N ASP A 58 -19.06 12.95 1.29
CA ASP A 58 -19.84 12.78 2.53
C ASP A 58 -19.23 11.72 3.47
N VAL A 59 -18.90 12.18 4.68
CA VAL A 59 -18.40 11.39 5.83
C VAL A 59 -19.42 10.34 6.30
N SER A 60 -20.67 10.38 5.80
CA SER A 60 -21.77 9.48 6.15
C SER A 60 -22.03 8.34 5.14
N SER A 61 -21.24 8.23 4.07
CA SER A 61 -21.45 7.17 3.07
C SER A 61 -21.05 5.78 3.62
N LYS A 62 -21.80 4.72 3.25
CA LYS A 62 -21.43 3.33 3.60
C LYS A 62 -19.99 2.97 3.16
N ASP A 63 -19.50 3.53 2.05
CA ASP A 63 -18.12 3.36 1.59
C ASP A 63 -17.09 3.86 2.62
N PHE A 64 -17.39 4.96 3.32
CA PHE A 64 -16.56 5.51 4.39
C PHE A 64 -16.47 4.54 5.58
N GLU A 65 -17.59 3.97 6.03
CA GLU A 65 -17.61 3.00 7.12
C GLU A 65 -16.80 1.74 6.79
N HIS A 66 -16.93 1.22 5.56
CA HIS A 66 -16.16 0.07 5.13
C HIS A 66 -14.65 0.35 5.08
N ARG A 67 -14.25 1.53 4.56
CA ARG A 67 -12.84 1.96 4.56
C ARG A 67 -12.29 2.14 5.96
N ARG A 68 -13.06 2.75 6.86
CA ARG A 68 -12.72 2.86 8.29
C ARG A 68 -12.49 1.49 8.91
N ASN A 69 -13.39 0.53 8.67
CA ASN A 69 -13.26 -0.82 9.20
C ASN A 69 -12.02 -1.53 8.66
N LEU A 70 -11.69 -1.35 7.36
CA LEU A 70 -10.47 -1.90 6.75
C LEU A 70 -9.21 -1.27 7.35
N ALA A 71 -9.17 0.05 7.50
CA ALA A 71 -8.04 0.75 8.11
C ALA A 71 -7.81 0.26 9.54
N LEU A 72 -8.87 0.19 10.35
CA LEU A 72 -8.79 -0.36 11.71
C LEU A 72 -8.29 -1.81 11.70
N TYR A 73 -8.83 -2.67 10.83
CA TYR A 73 -8.37 -4.06 10.68
C TYR A 73 -6.88 -4.13 10.37
N ARG A 74 -6.37 -3.30 9.44
CA ARG A 74 -4.95 -3.19 9.14
C ARG A 74 -4.14 -2.75 10.38
N GLY A 75 -4.59 -1.72 11.07
CA GLY A 75 -3.96 -1.22 12.29
C GLY A 75 -3.83 -2.29 13.39
N PHE A 76 -4.79 -3.22 13.49
CA PHE A 76 -4.69 -4.38 14.37
C PHE A 76 -3.47 -5.27 14.03
N TYR A 77 -3.24 -5.58 12.76
CA TYR A 77 -2.11 -6.41 12.33
C TYR A 77 -0.78 -5.66 12.40
N GLU A 78 -0.76 -4.38 12.03
CA GLU A 78 0.43 -3.53 12.14
C GLU A 78 0.91 -3.43 13.59
N GLU A 79 -0.01 -3.32 14.56
CA GLU A 79 0.33 -3.35 15.98
C GLU A 79 1.03 -4.66 16.39
N GLY A 80 0.54 -5.81 15.90
CA GLY A 80 1.17 -7.10 16.14
C GLY A 80 2.53 -7.27 15.46
N GLU A 81 2.70 -6.75 14.24
CA GLU A 81 4.00 -6.72 13.55
C GLU A 81 5.00 -5.81 14.27
N ASN A 82 4.54 -4.67 14.80
CA ASN A 82 5.36 -3.78 15.62
C ASN A 82 5.82 -4.49 16.90
N LEU A 83 4.95 -5.27 17.57
CA LEU A 83 5.32 -6.09 18.72
C LEU A 83 6.36 -7.18 18.35
N LYS A 84 6.16 -7.88 17.24
CA LYS A 84 7.17 -8.84 16.72
C LYS A 84 8.52 -8.18 16.47
N ASN A 85 8.51 -6.99 15.85
CA ASN A 85 9.72 -6.22 15.58
C ASN A 85 10.42 -5.76 16.86
N LEU A 86 9.65 -5.32 17.87
CA LEU A 86 10.19 -4.99 19.19
C LEU A 86 10.93 -6.18 19.81
N CYS A 87 10.38 -7.39 19.69
CA CYS A 87 11.00 -8.59 20.24
C CYS A 87 12.34 -8.98 19.61
N LYS A 88 12.70 -8.41 18.46
CA LYS A 88 14.04 -8.59 17.85
C LYS A 88 15.14 -7.96 18.71
N VAL A 89 14.81 -6.91 19.48
CA VAL A 89 15.74 -6.22 20.40
C VAL A 89 15.85 -6.97 21.74
N LYS A 90 15.03 -8.01 21.97
CA LYS A 90 15.00 -8.82 23.20
C LYS A 90 14.94 -7.99 24.50
N PRO A 91 13.95 -7.06 24.62
CA PRO A 91 13.80 -6.31 25.84
C PRO A 91 13.47 -7.24 27.01
N ARG A 92 13.92 -6.87 28.21
CA ARG A 92 13.59 -7.57 29.47
C ARG A 92 12.66 -6.73 30.33
N VAL A 93 11.82 -7.41 31.09
CA VAL A 93 10.95 -6.83 32.10
C VAL A 93 11.37 -7.33 33.48
N GLN A 94 11.43 -6.43 34.45
CA GLN A 94 11.77 -6.78 35.83
C GLN A 94 10.68 -6.27 36.75
N TYR A 95 10.04 -7.17 37.49
CA TYR A 95 9.08 -6.83 38.54
C TYR A 95 9.77 -6.86 39.90
N SER A 96 9.24 -6.10 40.86
CA SER A 96 9.78 -6.04 42.22
C SER A 96 9.81 -7.40 42.91
N VAL A 97 8.81 -8.25 42.64
CA VAL A 97 8.67 -9.60 43.19
C VAL A 97 8.04 -10.52 42.14
N ASP A 98 8.40 -11.81 42.12
CA ASP A 98 7.79 -12.81 41.22
C ASP A 98 6.27 -12.91 41.35
N TRP A 99 5.73 -12.58 42.52
CA TRP A 99 4.28 -12.52 42.74
C TRP A 99 3.60 -11.45 41.87
N ASP A 100 4.23 -10.28 41.73
CA ASP A 100 3.73 -9.20 40.89
C ASP A 100 3.76 -9.60 39.42
N ARG A 101 4.84 -10.28 38.99
CA ARG A 101 4.96 -10.88 37.65
C ARG A 101 3.82 -11.85 37.37
N ARG A 102 3.55 -12.80 38.27
CA ARG A 102 2.42 -13.74 38.16
C ARG A 102 1.07 -13.01 38.17
N LYS A 103 0.91 -11.95 38.96
CA LYS A 103 -0.31 -11.15 39.01
C LYS A 103 -0.57 -10.43 37.69
N VAL A 104 0.46 -9.89 37.03
CA VAL A 104 0.37 -9.28 35.70
C VAL A 104 -0.05 -10.32 34.66
N ILE A 105 0.65 -11.45 34.60
CA ILE A 105 0.32 -12.57 33.69
C ILE A 105 -1.13 -13.02 33.90
N ARG A 106 -1.54 -13.26 35.15
CA ARG A 106 -2.91 -13.70 35.46
C ARG A 106 -3.95 -12.66 35.04
N SER A 107 -3.71 -11.37 35.29
CA SER A 107 -4.61 -10.28 34.90
C SER A 107 -4.74 -10.15 33.38
N PHE A 108 -3.62 -10.31 32.66
CA PHE A 108 -3.59 -10.37 31.20
C PHE A 108 -4.42 -11.54 30.66
N VAL A 109 -4.12 -12.75 31.11
CA VAL A 109 -4.79 -13.97 30.62
C VAL A 109 -6.28 -13.98 31.01
N SER A 110 -6.64 -13.47 32.19
CA SER A 110 -8.04 -13.27 32.58
C SER A 110 -8.76 -12.21 31.76
N THR A 111 -8.06 -11.16 31.31
CA THR A 111 -8.63 -10.18 30.38
C THR A 111 -8.93 -10.81 29.03
N LEU A 112 -7.96 -11.57 28.48
CA LEU A 112 -8.15 -12.35 27.25
C LEU A 112 -9.32 -13.34 27.40
N GLN A 113 -9.38 -14.09 28.50
CA GLN A 113 -10.46 -15.03 28.78
C GLN A 113 -11.82 -14.34 28.88
N TYR A 114 -11.92 -13.18 29.53
CA TYR A 114 -13.17 -12.42 29.64
C TYR A 114 -13.66 -11.97 28.26
N ILE A 115 -12.78 -11.34 27.48
CA ILE A 115 -13.14 -10.85 26.14
C ILE A 115 -13.56 -12.03 25.25
N GLY A 116 -12.79 -13.11 25.29
CA GLY A 116 -13.05 -14.34 24.57
C GLY A 116 -14.41 -14.95 24.87
N LEU A 117 -14.70 -15.21 26.16
CA LEU A 117 -15.98 -15.75 26.59
C LEU A 117 -17.14 -14.82 26.22
N ASP A 118 -17.00 -13.51 26.45
CA ASP A 118 -18.07 -12.56 26.15
C ASP A 118 -18.36 -12.44 24.64
N VAL A 119 -17.34 -12.48 23.79
CA VAL A 119 -17.51 -12.49 22.32
C VAL A 119 -18.17 -13.79 21.86
N VAL A 120 -17.73 -14.94 22.35
CA VAL A 120 -18.29 -16.23 21.96
C VAL A 120 -19.72 -16.41 22.47
N LEU A 121 -20.03 -15.99 23.70
CA LEU A 121 -21.40 -15.99 24.26
C LEU A 121 -22.37 -15.11 23.45
N ARG A 122 -21.87 -14.06 22.80
CA ARG A 122 -22.66 -13.21 21.90
C ARG A 122 -22.79 -13.82 20.50
N ALA A 123 -21.79 -14.55 20.02
CA ALA A 123 -21.79 -15.18 18.70
C ALA A 123 -22.59 -16.50 18.64
N MET A 124 -22.46 -17.37 19.66
CA MET A 124 -23.07 -18.71 19.71
C MET A 124 -24.59 -18.72 19.45
N PRO A 125 -25.40 -17.84 20.06
CA PRO A 125 -26.84 -17.78 19.77
C PRO A 125 -27.15 -17.48 18.31
N LYS A 126 -26.31 -16.70 17.62
CA LYS A 126 -26.54 -16.32 16.22
C LYS A 126 -26.35 -17.50 15.28
N TYR A 127 -25.33 -18.32 15.54
CA TYR A 127 -25.14 -19.57 14.81
C TYR A 127 -26.24 -20.58 15.14
N ALA A 128 -26.59 -20.75 16.42
CA ALA A 128 -27.65 -21.67 16.83
C ALA A 128 -29.01 -21.32 16.22
N ASN A 129 -29.36 -20.02 16.20
CA ASN A 129 -30.60 -19.54 15.56
C ASN A 129 -30.60 -19.76 14.04
N HIS A 130 -29.42 -19.69 13.38
CA HIS A 130 -29.32 -19.99 11.96
C HIS A 130 -29.65 -21.46 11.64
N PHE A 131 -29.28 -22.37 12.55
CA PHE A 131 -29.60 -23.80 12.46
C PHE A 131 -30.90 -24.18 13.16
N GLU A 132 -31.75 -23.20 13.50
CA GLU A 132 -33.08 -23.41 14.09
C GLU A 132 -33.08 -24.23 15.39
N PHE A 133 -32.02 -24.11 16.21
CA PHE A 133 -31.95 -24.79 17.49
C PHE A 133 -33.12 -24.38 18.39
N SER A 134 -33.77 -25.36 19.02
CA SER A 134 -34.70 -25.10 20.12
C SER A 134 -33.99 -24.60 21.38
N GLU A 135 -34.73 -23.97 22.29
CA GLU A 135 -34.19 -23.52 23.58
C GLU A 135 -33.59 -24.67 24.38
N GLU A 136 -34.19 -25.86 24.31
CA GLU A 136 -33.71 -27.06 24.99
C GLU A 136 -32.41 -27.59 24.37
N GLU A 137 -32.32 -27.66 23.04
CA GLU A 137 -31.08 -28.06 22.35
C GLU A 137 -29.93 -27.09 22.64
N TYR A 138 -30.22 -25.79 22.64
CA TYR A 138 -29.22 -24.78 22.95
C TYR A 138 -28.78 -24.80 24.42
N LYS A 139 -29.71 -25.08 25.34
CA LYS A 139 -29.39 -25.31 26.76
C LYS A 139 -28.52 -26.54 26.95
N ASN A 140 -28.86 -27.65 26.30
CA ASN A 140 -28.09 -28.90 26.35
C ASN A 140 -26.67 -28.71 25.80
N LEU A 141 -26.52 -27.96 24.71
CA LEU A 141 -25.21 -27.56 24.19
C LEU A 141 -24.41 -26.76 25.23
N GLY A 142 -25.04 -25.76 25.84
CA GLY A 142 -24.43 -24.93 26.88
C GLY A 142 -24.01 -25.73 28.12
N ASP A 143 -24.89 -26.56 28.65
CA ASP A 143 -24.62 -27.42 29.81
C ASP A 143 -23.51 -28.43 29.51
N GLY A 144 -23.51 -29.02 28.31
CA GLY A 144 -22.47 -29.92 27.85
C GLY A 144 -21.12 -29.25 27.68
N LEU A 145 -21.06 -28.03 27.16
CA LEU A 145 -19.82 -27.27 27.01
C LEU A 145 -19.30 -26.77 28.36
N ILE A 146 -20.16 -26.13 29.15
CA ILE A 146 -19.80 -25.52 30.42
C ILE A 146 -19.39 -26.59 31.43
N GLY A 147 -20.17 -27.67 31.55
CA GLY A 147 -19.89 -28.73 32.52
C GLY A 147 -18.62 -29.54 32.21
N ASN A 148 -18.28 -29.71 30.93
CA ASN A 148 -17.17 -30.58 30.53
C ASN A 148 -15.84 -29.86 30.30
N TRP A 149 -15.87 -28.57 29.94
CA TRP A 149 -14.68 -27.84 29.50
C TRP A 149 -14.30 -26.65 30.37
N CYS A 150 -15.23 -26.11 31.15
CA CYS A 150 -14.90 -25.01 32.04
C CYS A 150 -14.15 -25.50 33.27
N SER A 151 -13.05 -24.84 33.59
CA SER A 151 -12.34 -25.10 34.85
C SER A 151 -13.24 -24.78 36.05
N GLN A 152 -13.22 -25.63 37.07
CA GLN A 152 -13.89 -25.36 38.36
C GLN A 152 -13.30 -24.13 39.07
N ASN A 153 -12.05 -23.79 38.75
CA ASN A 153 -11.35 -22.65 39.33
C ASN A 153 -11.50 -21.37 38.49
N LEU A 154 -12.53 -21.27 37.64
CA LEU A 154 -12.80 -20.07 36.85
C LEU A 154 -13.17 -18.90 37.77
N SER A 155 -12.22 -17.99 38.02
CA SER A 155 -12.40 -16.92 39.00
C SER A 155 -13.16 -15.70 38.49
N LEU A 156 -13.23 -15.54 37.17
CA LEU A 156 -13.71 -14.34 36.49
C LEU A 156 -15.25 -14.25 36.48
N ILE A 157 -15.90 -15.37 36.16
CA ILE A 157 -17.36 -15.52 36.08
C ILE A 157 -17.67 -16.89 36.69
N SER A 158 -18.61 -16.95 37.63
CA SER A 158 -19.03 -18.24 38.19
C SER A 158 -19.70 -19.11 37.12
N ILE A 159 -19.58 -20.44 37.25
CA ILE A 159 -20.21 -21.39 36.32
C ILE A 159 -21.72 -21.13 36.21
N GLU A 160 -22.38 -20.82 37.33
CA GLU A 160 -23.80 -20.49 37.36
C GLU A 160 -24.12 -19.21 36.56
N GLN A 161 -23.33 -18.15 36.74
CA GLN A 161 -23.51 -16.91 35.99
C GLN A 161 -23.20 -17.11 34.50
N LEU A 162 -22.25 -18.00 34.17
CA LEU A 162 -21.94 -18.35 32.79
C LEU A 162 -23.12 -19.05 32.11
N LYS A 163 -23.75 -20.03 32.78
CA LYS A 163 -24.98 -20.69 32.29
C LYS A 163 -26.13 -19.71 32.12
N LYS A 164 -26.30 -18.79 33.07
CA LYS A 164 -27.31 -17.72 32.98
C LYS A 164 -27.06 -16.81 31.78
N ASN A 165 -25.81 -16.37 31.58
CA ASN A 165 -25.44 -15.52 30.45
C ASN A 165 -25.59 -16.25 29.11
N TRP A 166 -25.28 -17.55 29.05
CA TRP A 166 -25.47 -18.40 27.88
C TRP A 166 -26.92 -18.34 27.39
N MET A 167 -27.89 -18.56 28.29
CA MET A 167 -29.32 -18.58 27.95
C MET A 167 -29.89 -17.19 27.67
N ILE A 168 -29.53 -16.16 28.44
CA ILE A 168 -30.06 -14.80 28.28
C ILE A 168 -29.79 -14.26 26.86
N LYS A 169 -28.63 -14.54 26.29
CA LYS A 169 -28.24 -14.05 24.96
C LYS A 169 -28.94 -14.78 23.81
N PHE A 170 -29.58 -15.91 24.10
CA PHE A 170 -30.39 -16.66 23.14
C PHE A 170 -31.86 -16.23 23.19
N THR A 171 -32.42 -16.09 24.39
CA THR A 171 -33.84 -15.75 24.58
C THR A 171 -34.14 -14.26 24.37
N LYS A 172 -33.18 -13.36 24.64
CA LYS A 172 -33.35 -11.92 24.41
C LYS A 172 -32.75 -11.49 23.08
N LYS A 173 -33.24 -10.36 22.55
CA LYS A 173 -32.69 -9.72 21.34
C LYS A 173 -31.18 -9.51 21.51
N ASN A 174 -30.42 -10.22 20.69
CA ASN A 174 -28.97 -10.13 20.64
C ASN A 174 -28.59 -9.26 19.43
N GLU A 175 -27.93 -8.13 19.67
CA GLU A 175 -27.53 -7.18 18.63
C GLU A 175 -26.15 -7.48 18.03
N TYR A 176 -25.51 -8.58 18.44
CA TYR A 176 -24.21 -8.97 17.90
C TYR A 176 -24.32 -9.40 16.43
N GLU A 177 -23.54 -8.76 15.57
CA GLU A 177 -23.42 -9.13 14.16
C GLU A 177 -22.28 -10.12 13.96
N LEU A 178 -22.54 -11.22 13.24
CA LEU A 178 -21.52 -12.17 12.83
C LEU A 178 -20.64 -11.57 11.73
N PRO A 179 -19.36 -11.94 11.63
CA PRO A 179 -18.52 -11.55 10.50
C PRO A 179 -19.19 -11.97 9.19
N SER A 180 -19.33 -11.07 8.22
CA SER A 180 -20.00 -11.39 6.96
C SER A 180 -19.31 -10.73 5.78
N VAL A 181 -19.40 -11.43 4.64
CA VAL A 181 -19.04 -10.86 3.32
C VAL A 181 -20.25 -10.21 2.64
N ASP A 182 -21.46 -10.55 3.09
CA ASP A 182 -22.71 -10.10 2.49
C ASP A 182 -22.82 -8.57 2.60
N ASN A 183 -23.20 -7.92 1.49
CA ASN A 183 -23.39 -6.47 1.39
C ASN A 183 -22.15 -5.61 1.69
N ASN A 184 -20.95 -6.18 1.75
CA ASN A 184 -19.72 -5.43 1.96
C ASN A 184 -19.03 -5.14 0.61
N PRO A 185 -18.92 -3.86 0.19
CA PRO A 185 -18.30 -3.47 -1.06
C PRO A 185 -16.77 -3.67 -1.05
N LEU A 186 -16.14 -4.20 -0.01
CA LEU A 186 -14.73 -4.61 -0.03
C LEU A 186 -14.54 -6.03 -0.54
N PHE A 187 -15.58 -6.88 -0.50
CA PHE A 187 -15.50 -8.25 -0.98
C PHE A 187 -16.17 -8.46 -2.35
N PRO A 188 -15.54 -9.18 -3.29
CA PRO A 188 -16.18 -9.55 -4.55
C PRO A 188 -17.44 -10.36 -4.33
N THR A 189 -18.51 -10.04 -5.05
CA THR A 189 -19.78 -10.80 -5.00
C THR A 189 -19.61 -12.26 -5.40
N LYS A 190 -18.58 -12.59 -6.20
CA LYS A 190 -18.27 -13.97 -6.60
C LYS A 190 -17.73 -14.83 -5.45
N ILE A 191 -17.28 -14.24 -4.33
CA ILE A 191 -16.76 -14.98 -3.17
C ILE A 191 -17.83 -15.91 -2.58
N THR A 192 -19.10 -15.50 -2.59
CA THR A 192 -20.20 -16.32 -2.05
C THR A 192 -20.53 -17.53 -2.91
N ASN A 193 -19.91 -17.67 -4.10
CA ASN A 193 -20.09 -18.82 -4.99
C ASN A 193 -19.10 -19.95 -4.70
N ILE A 194 -17.99 -19.68 -3.98
CA ILE A 194 -16.96 -20.69 -3.68
C ILE A 194 -17.48 -21.68 -2.62
N THR A 195 -18.01 -21.15 -1.51
CA THR A 195 -18.55 -21.95 -0.41
C THR A 195 -19.98 -21.52 -0.13
N SER A 196 -20.89 -22.50 0.06
CA SER A 196 -22.28 -22.18 0.42
C SER A 196 -22.37 -21.53 1.80
N LYS A 197 -23.34 -20.63 1.98
CA LYS A 197 -23.57 -19.92 3.25
C LYS A 197 -23.78 -20.87 4.44
N GLU A 198 -24.53 -21.95 4.23
CA GLU A 198 -24.78 -22.96 5.26
C GLU A 198 -23.49 -23.65 5.72
N ARG A 199 -22.59 -23.97 4.78
CA ARG A 199 -21.29 -24.60 5.08
C ARG A 199 -20.37 -23.65 5.83
N VAL A 200 -20.29 -22.39 5.42
CA VAL A 200 -19.56 -21.34 6.13
C VAL A 200 -20.06 -21.22 7.57
N MET A 201 -21.37 -21.11 7.76
CA MET A 201 -21.97 -21.01 9.09
C MET A 201 -21.65 -22.24 9.96
N LYS A 202 -21.64 -23.43 9.37
CA LYS A 202 -21.29 -24.67 10.08
C LYS A 202 -19.83 -24.67 10.54
N GLN A 203 -18.90 -24.29 9.66
CA GLN A 203 -17.48 -24.21 9.98
C GLN A 203 -17.22 -23.17 11.08
N GLU A 204 -17.77 -21.96 10.92
CA GLU A 204 -17.64 -20.88 11.91
C GLU A 204 -18.25 -21.27 13.26
N PHE A 205 -19.39 -21.99 13.27
CA PHE A 205 -20.00 -22.47 14.50
C PHE A 205 -19.14 -23.52 15.22
N VAL A 206 -18.57 -24.48 14.49
CA VAL A 206 -17.64 -25.47 15.05
C VAL A 206 -16.41 -24.78 15.66
N GLN A 207 -15.86 -23.78 14.98
CA GLN A 207 -14.72 -23.02 15.48
C GLN A 207 -15.09 -22.16 16.69
N ALA A 208 -16.28 -21.54 16.72
CA ALA A 208 -16.79 -20.84 17.90
C ALA A 208 -16.92 -21.77 19.11
N ILE A 209 -17.34 -23.02 18.91
CA ILE A 209 -17.36 -24.05 19.96
C ILE A 209 -15.94 -24.38 20.44
N LYS A 210 -14.97 -24.59 19.52
CA LYS A 210 -13.56 -24.85 19.88
C LYS A 210 -12.97 -23.66 20.65
N LEU A 211 -13.31 -22.45 20.24
CA LEU A 211 -12.88 -21.21 20.89
C LEU A 211 -13.49 -21.07 22.29
N PHE A 212 -14.77 -21.42 22.48
CA PHE A 212 -15.39 -21.48 23.81
C PHE A 212 -14.62 -22.42 24.74
N LYS A 213 -14.35 -23.65 24.28
CA LYS A 213 -13.60 -24.65 25.05
C LYS A 213 -12.22 -24.14 25.42
N THR A 214 -11.57 -23.47 24.48
CA THR A 214 -10.25 -22.86 24.66
C THR A 214 -10.26 -21.86 25.82
N PHE A 215 -11.17 -20.88 25.76
CA PHE A 215 -11.30 -19.88 26.83
C PHE A 215 -11.75 -20.47 28.15
N CYS A 216 -12.68 -21.42 28.16
CA CYS A 216 -13.18 -21.98 29.42
C CYS A 216 -12.19 -22.91 30.11
N SER A 217 -11.24 -23.49 29.38
CA SER A 217 -10.32 -24.49 29.92
C SER A 217 -9.44 -23.95 31.05
N TRP A 218 -9.07 -22.67 31.03
CA TRP A 218 -8.07 -22.10 31.94
C TRP A 218 -8.65 -21.71 33.32
N GLY A 219 -7.94 -22.06 34.39
CA GLY A 219 -8.38 -21.93 35.79
C GLY A 219 -7.54 -21.01 36.67
N GLY A 220 -6.79 -20.06 36.09
CA GLY A 220 -6.03 -19.06 36.86
C GLY A 220 -4.57 -19.42 37.19
N ASP A 221 -4.08 -20.58 36.75
CA ASP A 221 -2.67 -20.97 36.91
C ASP A 221 -1.81 -20.32 35.82
N THR A 222 -0.81 -19.52 36.23
CA THR A 222 0.09 -18.81 35.30
C THR A 222 1.09 -19.75 34.64
N ASP A 223 1.42 -20.84 35.32
CA ASP A 223 2.46 -21.77 34.86
C ASP A 223 1.85 -22.79 33.88
N ASN A 224 0.52 -22.90 33.84
CA ASN A 224 -0.22 -23.77 32.94
C ASN A 224 -1.40 -23.04 32.27
N LEU A 225 -1.13 -22.50 31.08
CA LEU A 225 -2.08 -21.75 30.28
C LEU A 225 -3.12 -22.62 29.55
N ARG A 226 -3.01 -23.96 29.66
CA ARG A 226 -3.91 -24.93 29.01
C ARG A 226 -4.13 -24.60 27.53
N LEU A 227 -5.37 -24.59 27.04
CA LEU A 227 -5.65 -24.38 25.61
C LEU A 227 -5.42 -22.93 25.14
N LEU A 228 -5.14 -21.98 26.02
CA LEU A 228 -4.97 -20.56 25.64
C LEU A 228 -3.63 -20.26 24.95
N VAL A 229 -2.67 -21.19 24.98
CA VAL A 229 -1.32 -21.04 24.42
C VAL A 229 -1.31 -20.38 23.01
N PRO A 230 -2.03 -20.87 21.98
CA PRO A 230 -2.00 -20.28 20.65
C PRO A 230 -2.49 -18.82 20.63
N LEU A 231 -3.49 -18.48 21.45
CA LEU A 231 -4.02 -17.11 21.53
C LEU A 231 -3.03 -16.17 22.23
N ILE A 232 -2.31 -16.66 23.25
CA ILE A 232 -1.36 -15.86 24.03
C ILE A 232 -0.07 -15.61 23.25
N ARG A 233 0.41 -16.61 22.52
CA ARG A 233 1.61 -16.49 21.66
C ARG A 233 1.38 -15.56 20.49
N HIS A 234 0.14 -15.42 20.02
CA HIS A 234 -0.16 -14.66 18.81
C HIS A 234 -0.03 -13.14 19.07
N PRO A 235 0.89 -12.44 18.39
CA PRO A 235 1.23 -11.06 18.73
C PRO A 235 0.08 -10.08 18.50
N VAL A 236 -0.75 -10.28 17.47
CA VAL A 236 -1.93 -9.41 17.23
C VAL A 236 -2.93 -9.51 18.39
N ILE A 237 -3.15 -10.73 18.90
CA ILE A 237 -4.07 -10.94 20.03
C ILE A 237 -3.45 -10.34 21.29
N TYR A 238 -2.15 -10.57 21.49
CA TYR A 238 -1.46 -10.05 22.65
C TYR A 238 -1.49 -8.52 22.69
N SER A 239 -1.12 -7.86 21.60
CA SER A 239 -1.16 -6.40 21.47
C SER A 239 -2.57 -5.86 21.68
N PHE A 240 -3.60 -6.53 21.15
CA PHE A 240 -4.99 -6.16 21.38
C PHE A 240 -5.37 -6.20 22.88
N VAL A 241 -5.02 -7.27 23.60
CA VAL A 241 -5.31 -7.38 25.04
C VAL A 241 -4.50 -6.37 25.85
N ALA A 242 -3.23 -6.15 25.50
CA ALA A 242 -2.40 -5.12 26.12
C ALA A 242 -2.98 -3.72 25.92
N ARG A 243 -3.53 -3.43 24.73
CA ARG A 243 -4.23 -2.18 24.42
C ARG A 243 -5.52 -2.03 25.25
N GLN A 244 -6.31 -3.10 25.40
CA GLN A 244 -7.50 -3.08 26.27
C GLN A 244 -7.15 -2.77 27.73
N LEU A 245 -6.13 -3.45 28.27
CA LEU A 245 -5.65 -3.21 29.64
C LEU A 245 -5.10 -1.79 29.84
N SER A 246 -4.51 -1.20 28.80
CA SER A 246 -3.93 0.15 28.85
C SER A 246 -4.95 1.26 28.63
N GLY A 247 -6.24 0.95 28.49
CA GLY A 247 -7.26 1.99 28.29
C GLY A 247 -7.19 2.66 26.93
N GLN A 248 -6.79 1.93 25.90
CA GLN A 248 -6.55 2.47 24.57
C GLN A 248 -7.46 1.82 23.52
N LYS A 249 -7.74 2.55 22.43
CA LYS A 249 -8.39 2.07 21.21
C LYS A 249 -7.62 2.51 19.97
N LEU A 250 -7.86 1.81 18.86
CA LEU A 250 -7.48 2.31 17.55
C LEU A 250 -8.57 3.23 17.02
N GLU A 251 -8.15 4.36 16.48
CA GLU A 251 -9.01 5.30 15.78
C GLU A 251 -8.38 5.61 14.42
N TRP A 252 -9.21 5.65 13.38
CA TRP A 252 -8.74 6.01 12.04
C TRP A 252 -8.93 7.51 11.83
N GLU A 253 -7.85 8.21 11.50
CA GLU A 253 -7.88 9.64 11.15
C GLU A 253 -7.99 9.78 9.63
N PRO A 254 -9.15 10.23 9.10
CA PRO A 254 -9.41 10.21 7.66
C PRO A 254 -8.56 11.19 6.85
N LEU A 255 -8.07 12.26 7.49
CA LEU A 255 -7.27 13.30 6.85
C LEU A 255 -5.87 12.79 6.50
N ASP A 256 -5.25 12.09 7.45
CA ASP A 256 -3.90 11.56 7.32
C ASP A 256 -3.89 10.11 6.82
N ASN A 257 -5.08 9.52 6.64
CA ASN A 257 -5.31 8.11 6.31
C ASN A 257 -4.50 7.13 7.19
N ASN A 258 -4.33 7.49 8.46
CA ASN A 258 -3.52 6.74 9.41
C ASN A 258 -4.37 6.23 10.57
N VAL A 259 -3.95 5.11 11.15
CA VAL A 259 -4.55 4.60 12.39
C VAL A 259 -3.71 5.10 13.56
N VAL A 260 -4.37 5.82 14.47
CA VAL A 260 -3.77 6.34 15.69
C VAL A 260 -4.31 5.60 16.91
N ILE A 261 -3.54 5.65 17.99
CA ILE A 261 -3.97 5.13 19.29
C ILE A 261 -4.54 6.29 20.09
N ARG A 262 -5.76 6.14 20.61
CA ARG A 262 -6.39 7.12 21.52
C ARG A 262 -6.83 6.46 22.81
N GLU A 263 -6.95 7.25 23.87
CA GLU A 263 -7.49 6.79 25.14
C GLU A 263 -9.00 6.52 25.03
N GLU A 264 -9.47 5.48 25.71
CA GLU A 264 -10.85 5.02 25.72
C GLU A 264 -11.23 4.58 27.14
N GLN A 265 -12.30 5.17 27.67
CA GLN A 265 -12.71 4.92 29.05
C GLN A 265 -13.38 3.54 29.21
N GLU A 266 -14.03 3.04 28.16
CA GLU A 266 -14.84 1.80 28.20
C GLU A 266 -14.10 0.53 27.74
N THR A 267 -12.79 0.42 27.96
CA THR A 267 -12.07 -0.82 27.64
C THR A 267 -12.29 -1.91 28.70
N VAL A 268 -12.10 -3.18 28.29
CA VAL A 268 -12.20 -4.30 29.22
C VAL A 268 -10.89 -4.43 30.01
N LYS A 269 -10.98 -4.23 31.33
CA LYS A 269 -9.85 -4.37 32.23
C LYS A 269 -10.17 -5.35 33.35
N VAL A 270 -9.37 -6.40 33.48
CA VAL A 270 -9.52 -7.39 34.55
C VAL A 270 -8.28 -7.34 35.43
N LEU A 271 -8.49 -7.11 36.72
CA LEU A 271 -7.43 -7.15 37.73
C LEU A 271 -7.58 -8.40 38.58
N CYS A 272 -6.49 -9.14 38.74
CA CYS A 272 -6.43 -10.28 39.64
C CYS A 272 -5.81 -9.88 40.98
N ARG A 273 -6.52 -10.16 42.08
CA ARG A 273 -5.99 -10.13 43.44
C ARG A 273 -5.86 -11.57 43.91
N ASN A 274 -4.62 -12.06 44.01
CA ASN A 274 -4.34 -13.48 44.21
C ASN A 274 -4.99 -14.30 43.09
N MET A 275 -5.71 -15.38 43.43
CA MET A 275 -6.40 -16.24 42.46
C MET A 275 -7.77 -15.68 42.00
N ILE A 276 -8.21 -14.53 42.51
CA ILE A 276 -9.53 -13.98 42.20
C ILE A 276 -9.39 -12.81 41.22
N CYS A 277 -10.01 -12.94 40.05
CA CYS A 277 -9.96 -11.94 38.99
C CYS A 277 -11.33 -11.30 38.76
N ARG A 278 -11.40 -9.98 38.65
CA ARG A 278 -12.65 -9.24 38.45
C ARG A 278 -12.45 -8.12 37.43
N LYS A 279 -13.51 -7.79 36.68
CA LYS A 279 -13.53 -6.57 35.86
C LYS A 279 -13.46 -5.35 36.78
N THR A 280 -12.59 -4.38 36.46
CA THR A 280 -12.34 -3.19 37.29
C THR A 280 -12.35 -1.91 36.46
N SER A 281 -12.38 -0.76 37.15
CA SER A 281 -12.29 0.57 36.53
C SER A 281 -10.83 0.98 36.29
N GLU A 282 -10.64 1.99 35.44
CA GLU A 282 -9.31 2.52 35.10
C GLU A 282 -8.52 2.98 36.33
N LYS A 283 -9.16 3.77 37.19
CA LYS A 283 -8.59 4.25 38.46
C LYS A 283 -8.05 3.13 39.35
N THR A 284 -8.65 1.94 39.29
CA THR A 284 -8.22 0.79 40.08
C THR A 284 -7.01 0.11 39.46
N ILE A 285 -6.99 -0.01 38.13
CA ILE A 285 -5.87 -0.56 37.36
C ILE A 285 -4.63 0.32 37.54
N ASP A 286 -4.75 1.63 37.37
CA ASP A 286 -3.62 2.56 37.54
C ASP A 286 -2.98 2.50 38.93
N ARG A 287 -3.79 2.22 39.96
CA ARG A 287 -3.33 2.14 41.34
C ARG A 287 -2.74 0.79 41.71
N GLU A 288 -3.33 -0.31 41.23
CA GLU A 288 -3.06 -1.66 41.77
C GLU A 288 -2.41 -2.62 40.77
N PHE A 289 -2.36 -2.28 39.48
CA PHE A 289 -1.68 -3.10 38.49
C PHE A 289 -0.17 -2.97 38.67
N PRO A 290 0.58 -4.07 38.89
CA PRO A 290 2.02 -3.99 39.08
C PRO A 290 2.72 -3.45 37.83
N ARG A 291 3.82 -2.71 38.03
CA ARG A 291 4.59 -2.10 36.94
C ARG A 291 6.00 -2.65 36.93
N GLY A 292 6.51 -3.01 35.76
CA GLY A 292 7.91 -3.35 35.60
C GLY A 292 8.82 -2.13 35.77
N ALA A 293 9.99 -2.36 36.35
CA ALA A 293 11.02 -1.33 36.55
C ALA A 293 11.45 -0.72 35.20
N GLY A 294 11.46 0.62 35.12
CA GLY A 294 11.90 1.35 33.92
C GLY A 294 10.91 1.31 32.75
N THR A 295 9.62 1.05 33.01
CA THR A 295 8.53 1.13 32.02
C THR A 295 7.68 2.38 32.25
N LYS A 296 7.22 3.03 31.17
CA LYS A 296 6.42 4.26 31.24
C LYS A 296 4.91 3.99 31.17
N SER A 297 4.48 2.88 30.59
CA SER A 297 3.07 2.52 30.41
C SER A 297 2.80 1.03 30.67
N ILE A 298 1.53 0.66 30.94
CA ILE A 298 1.10 -0.76 31.05
C ILE A 298 1.42 -1.48 29.74
N LYS A 299 1.14 -0.84 28.61
CA LYS A 299 1.41 -1.38 27.28
C LYS A 299 2.87 -1.74 27.10
N GLU A 300 3.78 -0.81 27.40
CA GLU A 300 5.21 -1.05 27.28
C GLU A 300 5.68 -2.20 28.17
N ASP A 301 5.16 -2.29 29.40
CA ASP A 301 5.45 -3.39 30.31
C ASP A 301 4.99 -4.74 29.77
N LEU A 302 3.75 -4.82 29.27
CA LEU A 302 3.18 -6.02 28.67
C LEU A 302 3.90 -6.41 27.38
N ASP A 303 4.29 -5.45 26.54
CA ASP A 303 5.02 -5.70 25.29
C ASP A 303 6.41 -6.30 25.58
N ARG A 304 7.10 -5.81 26.63
CA ARG A 304 8.36 -6.41 27.09
C ARG A 304 8.15 -7.81 27.65
N LEU A 305 7.11 -8.01 28.47
CA LEU A 305 6.73 -9.32 29.01
C LEU A 305 6.43 -10.35 27.89
N TYR A 306 5.81 -9.90 26.81
CA TYR A 306 5.57 -10.75 25.65
C TYR A 306 6.87 -11.26 25.03
N CYS A 307 7.81 -10.35 24.80
CA CYS A 307 9.08 -10.68 24.17
C CYS A 307 9.98 -11.56 25.06
N GLU A 308 9.86 -11.43 26.39
CA GLU A 308 10.65 -12.21 27.34
C GLU A 308 10.13 -13.64 27.52
N GLU A 309 8.82 -13.84 27.65
CA GLU A 309 8.25 -15.14 28.01
C GLU A 309 7.03 -15.56 27.17
N MET A 310 6.06 -14.66 26.96
CA MET A 310 4.75 -15.09 26.44
C MET A 310 4.78 -15.48 24.96
N ARG A 311 5.73 -14.97 24.17
CA ARG A 311 5.94 -15.38 22.77
C ARG A 311 6.30 -16.86 22.65
N ASP A 312 7.12 -17.34 23.58
CA ASP A 312 7.76 -18.65 23.51
C ASP A 312 7.11 -19.67 24.47
N VAL A 313 5.98 -19.32 25.07
CA VAL A 313 5.24 -20.21 25.97
C VAL A 313 4.73 -21.45 25.23
N ASP A 314 4.75 -22.60 25.89
CA ASP A 314 4.34 -23.88 25.30
C ASP A 314 3.44 -24.66 26.25
N TYR A 315 2.83 -25.73 25.74
CA TYR A 315 1.95 -26.61 26.51
C TYR A 315 2.70 -27.37 27.60
N VAL A 316 2.13 -27.35 28.81
CA VAL A 316 2.64 -28.16 29.92
C VAL A 316 2.09 -29.58 29.85
N SER A 317 2.99 -30.56 29.75
CA SER A 317 2.63 -31.99 29.67
C SER A 317 2.37 -32.65 31.04
N LYS A 318 2.96 -32.13 32.11
CA LYS A 318 2.92 -32.69 33.48
C LYS A 318 1.79 -32.04 34.28
N GLY A 319 0.97 -32.86 34.95
CA GLY A 319 -0.15 -32.36 35.78
C GLY A 319 -1.35 -31.83 34.99
N GLN A 320 -1.38 -32.03 33.66
CA GLN A 320 -2.46 -31.56 32.82
C GLN A 320 -3.71 -32.43 32.97
N GLU A 321 -4.88 -31.77 32.97
CA GLU A 321 -6.18 -32.45 33.00
C GLU A 321 -6.31 -33.41 31.80
N PRO A 322 -6.69 -34.69 31.98
CA PRO A 322 -6.64 -35.71 30.92
C PRO A 322 -7.33 -35.30 29.62
N LYS A 323 -8.53 -34.72 29.71
CA LYS A 323 -9.29 -34.24 28.55
C LYS A 323 -8.56 -33.15 27.78
N VAL A 324 -7.93 -32.21 28.49
CA VAL A 324 -7.16 -31.11 27.88
C VAL A 324 -5.87 -31.65 27.27
N LYS A 325 -5.20 -32.58 27.95
CA LYS A 325 -4.00 -33.26 27.44
C LYS A 325 -4.28 -34.01 26.14
N ASP A 326 -5.39 -34.74 26.08
CA ASP A 326 -5.79 -35.47 24.87
C ASP A 326 -6.16 -34.52 23.74
N TRP A 327 -6.77 -33.37 24.05
CA TRP A 327 -7.03 -32.34 23.06
C TRP A 327 -5.74 -31.74 22.51
N ILE A 328 -4.80 -31.35 23.38
CA ILE A 328 -3.49 -30.81 22.99
C ILE A 328 -2.76 -31.79 22.06
N LYS A 329 -2.79 -33.10 22.37
CA LYS A 329 -2.16 -34.13 21.53
C LYS A 329 -2.81 -34.30 20.16
N LYS A 330 -4.11 -34.05 20.05
CA LYS A 330 -4.86 -34.17 18.79
C LYS A 330 -4.78 -32.91 17.94
N MET A 331 -4.48 -31.78 18.57
CA MET A 331 -4.52 -30.49 17.91
C MET A 331 -3.36 -30.37 16.92
N THR A 332 -3.71 -30.05 15.68
CA THR A 332 -2.73 -29.80 14.62
C THR A 332 -2.34 -28.33 14.56
N PHE A 333 -1.22 -28.03 13.91
CA PHE A 333 -0.79 -26.64 13.66
C PHE A 333 -1.87 -25.82 12.94
N ASP A 334 -2.56 -26.42 11.97
CA ASP A 334 -3.64 -25.74 11.25
C ASP A 334 -4.82 -25.45 12.18
N GLU A 335 -5.17 -26.38 13.08
CA GLU A 335 -6.24 -26.15 14.04
C GLU A 335 -5.94 -25.03 15.04
N GLU A 336 -4.69 -24.89 15.47
CA GLU A 336 -4.26 -23.75 16.31
C GLU A 336 -4.48 -22.42 15.59
N ASN A 337 -4.06 -22.35 14.32
CA ASN A 337 -4.24 -21.15 13.50
C ASN A 337 -5.72 -20.86 13.25
N LEU A 338 -6.56 -21.88 13.03
CA LEU A 338 -8.00 -21.70 12.86
C LEU A 338 -8.67 -21.17 14.15
N VAL A 339 -8.22 -21.59 15.33
CA VAL A 339 -8.73 -21.03 16.61
C VAL A 339 -8.34 -19.55 16.75
N VAL A 340 -7.10 -19.19 16.40
CA VAL A 340 -6.63 -17.80 16.37
C VAL A 340 -7.44 -16.96 15.38
N SER A 341 -7.58 -17.42 14.14
CA SER A 341 -8.36 -16.79 13.09
C SER A 341 -9.82 -16.61 13.49
N SER A 342 -10.43 -17.61 14.13
CA SER A 342 -11.81 -17.52 14.62
C SER A 342 -11.97 -16.44 15.68
N PHE A 343 -10.99 -16.29 16.58
CA PHE A 343 -11.03 -15.20 17.54
C PHE A 343 -10.86 -13.83 16.89
N LEU A 344 -9.86 -13.69 15.99
CA LEU A 344 -9.60 -12.44 15.28
C LEU A 344 -10.79 -11.99 14.43
N SER A 345 -11.46 -12.92 13.75
CA SER A 345 -12.64 -12.59 12.93
C SER A 345 -13.81 -12.11 13.79
N LEU A 346 -14.06 -12.74 14.94
CA LEU A 346 -15.14 -12.35 15.85
C LEU A 346 -14.90 -11.00 16.55
N ILE A 347 -13.64 -10.65 16.87
CA ILE A 347 -13.33 -9.35 17.48
C ILE A 347 -13.29 -8.20 16.46
N THR A 348 -12.77 -8.45 15.25
CA THR A 348 -12.62 -7.42 14.21
C THR A 348 -13.86 -7.28 13.33
N LYS A 349 -14.77 -8.27 13.35
CA LYS A 349 -15.92 -8.40 12.44
C LYS A 349 -15.55 -8.62 10.98
N VAL A 350 -14.27 -8.81 10.69
CA VAL A 350 -13.77 -9.11 9.36
C VAL A 350 -13.70 -10.64 9.22
N PRO A 351 -14.35 -11.23 8.21
CA PRO A 351 -14.32 -12.67 8.03
C PRO A 351 -12.92 -13.15 7.63
N ASP A 352 -12.53 -14.31 8.14
CA ASP A 352 -11.30 -15.00 7.73
C ASP A 352 -11.64 -16.06 6.69
N PHE A 353 -11.01 -15.98 5.51
CA PHE A 353 -11.31 -16.87 4.39
C PHE A 353 -10.79 -18.30 4.58
N PHE A 354 -9.77 -18.52 5.41
CA PHE A 354 -9.30 -19.86 5.73
C PHE A 354 -10.27 -20.60 6.65
N LEU A 355 -11.03 -19.87 7.49
CA LEU A 355 -12.13 -20.47 8.26
C LEU A 355 -13.30 -20.90 7.37
N ARG A 356 -13.42 -20.29 6.19
CA ARG A 356 -14.55 -20.45 5.26
C ARG A 356 -14.24 -21.37 4.08
N SER A 357 -12.98 -21.73 3.90
CA SER A 357 -12.53 -22.67 2.88
C SER A 357 -12.77 -24.11 3.34
N GLU A 358 -13.17 -24.99 2.43
CA GLU A 358 -13.15 -26.43 2.67
C GLU A 358 -11.76 -27.00 2.42
N GLN A 359 -11.09 -26.45 1.41
CA GLN A 359 -9.78 -26.87 0.97
C GLN A 359 -8.83 -25.67 0.89
N PHE A 360 -7.54 -25.91 1.08
CA PHE A 360 -6.53 -24.87 0.92
C PHE A 360 -6.53 -24.24 -0.49
N SER A 361 -6.99 -24.98 -1.51
CA SER A 361 -7.18 -24.45 -2.88
C SER A 361 -8.18 -23.31 -2.94
N ASP A 362 -9.24 -23.35 -2.12
CA ASP A 362 -10.30 -22.34 -2.10
C ASP A 362 -9.73 -21.02 -1.55
N GLY A 363 -8.78 -21.11 -0.61
CA GLY A 363 -7.99 -19.97 -0.12
C GLY A 363 -7.31 -19.19 -1.25
N LYS A 364 -6.71 -19.90 -2.21
CA LYS A 364 -6.10 -19.29 -3.40
C LYS A 364 -7.15 -18.62 -4.28
N GLU A 365 -8.33 -19.20 -4.40
CA GLU A 365 -9.42 -18.63 -5.18
C GLU A 365 -9.99 -17.36 -4.55
N PHE A 366 -10.17 -17.32 -3.22
CA PHE A 366 -10.57 -16.10 -2.49
C PHE A 366 -9.59 -14.94 -2.74
N LEU A 367 -8.29 -15.21 -2.70
CA LEU A 367 -7.24 -14.22 -2.99
C LEU A 367 -7.30 -13.75 -4.44
N ARG A 368 -7.41 -14.70 -5.39
CA ARG A 368 -7.51 -14.40 -6.82
C ARG A 368 -8.73 -13.52 -7.13
N LEU A 369 -9.92 -13.89 -6.63
CA LEU A 369 -11.13 -13.10 -6.86
C LEU A 369 -11.01 -11.68 -6.31
N SER A 370 -10.34 -11.51 -5.17
CA SER A 370 -10.07 -10.20 -4.57
C SER A 370 -9.13 -9.36 -5.46
N MET A 371 -8.05 -9.97 -5.96
CA MET A 371 -7.12 -9.33 -6.90
C MET A 371 -7.81 -8.96 -8.22
N ASP A 372 -8.53 -9.91 -8.83
CA ASP A 372 -9.26 -9.71 -10.09
C ASP A 372 -10.26 -8.56 -9.95
N ARG A 373 -10.95 -8.46 -8.81
CA ARG A 373 -11.88 -7.36 -8.56
C ARG A 373 -11.16 -6.02 -8.48
N ASN A 374 -10.09 -5.93 -7.70
CA ASN A 374 -9.33 -4.68 -7.55
C ASN A 374 -8.76 -4.24 -8.90
N TRP A 375 -8.18 -5.17 -9.65
CA TRP A 375 -7.71 -4.97 -11.00
C TRP A 375 -8.81 -4.47 -11.94
N ASN A 376 -9.96 -5.14 -11.97
CA ASN A 376 -11.08 -4.74 -12.83
C ASN A 376 -11.64 -3.36 -12.45
N ASN A 377 -11.74 -3.06 -11.15
CA ASN A 377 -12.19 -1.75 -10.68
C ASN A 377 -11.21 -0.64 -11.07
N TRP A 378 -9.92 -0.89 -10.91
CA TRP A 378 -8.86 0.02 -11.33
C TRP A 378 -8.90 0.22 -12.85
N ALA A 379 -8.90 -0.86 -13.63
CA ALA A 379 -8.91 -0.83 -15.09
C ALA A 379 -10.15 -0.10 -15.62
N LYS A 380 -11.33 -0.33 -15.01
CA LYS A 380 -12.56 0.39 -15.36
C LYS A 380 -12.45 1.88 -15.06
N LYS A 381 -11.88 2.26 -13.91
CA LYS A 381 -11.65 3.68 -13.54
C LYS A 381 -10.68 4.36 -14.49
N GLN A 382 -9.57 3.70 -14.79
CA GLN A 382 -8.61 4.18 -15.78
C GLN A 382 -9.29 4.35 -17.13
N THR A 383 -9.97 3.31 -17.64
CA THR A 383 -10.72 3.41 -18.91
C THR A 383 -11.74 4.54 -18.91
N THR A 384 -12.48 4.76 -17.81
CA THR A 384 -13.45 5.88 -17.72
C THR A 384 -12.83 7.25 -17.62
N ASN A 385 -11.60 7.36 -17.08
CA ASN A 385 -10.85 8.61 -17.03
C ASN A 385 -10.18 8.88 -18.39
N PHE A 386 -9.50 7.89 -18.97
CA PHE A 386 -8.92 7.95 -20.31
C PHE A 386 -9.97 8.16 -21.43
N ALA A 387 -11.20 7.62 -21.28
CA ALA A 387 -12.27 7.86 -22.25
C ALA A 387 -12.82 9.30 -22.22
N LYS A 388 -12.56 10.06 -21.15
CA LYS A 388 -12.87 11.51 -21.09
C LYS A 388 -11.74 12.34 -21.68
N ASP A 389 -10.51 11.83 -21.63
CA ASP A 389 -9.35 12.37 -22.33
C ASP A 389 -9.27 11.78 -23.75
N LEU A 390 -10.34 11.97 -24.53
CA LEU A 390 -10.26 11.83 -25.97
C LEU A 390 -9.40 12.98 -26.49
N TYR A 391 -8.08 12.76 -26.55
CA TYR A 391 -7.20 13.68 -27.23
C TYR A 391 -7.53 13.66 -28.73
N TYR A 392 -8.35 14.63 -29.11
CA TYR A 392 -8.44 15.16 -30.45
C TYR A 392 -7.00 15.46 -30.91
N GLU A 393 -6.54 14.80 -31.99
CA GLU A 393 -5.23 14.94 -32.64
C GLU A 393 -4.18 15.72 -31.81
N GLU A 394 -3.44 15.01 -30.94
CA GLU A 394 -2.44 15.67 -30.09
C GLU A 394 -1.43 16.45 -30.95
N PRO A 395 -1.17 17.73 -30.63
CA PRO A 395 -0.20 18.50 -31.38
C PRO A 395 1.20 17.95 -31.12
N LEU A 396 2.08 18.08 -32.12
CA LEU A 396 3.51 17.85 -31.96
C LEU A 396 4.04 18.76 -30.83
N THR A 397 4.61 18.17 -29.77
CA THR A 397 5.21 18.91 -28.66
C THR A 397 6.74 18.85 -28.74
N LEU A 398 7.37 19.95 -28.33
CA LEU A 398 8.82 20.05 -28.16
C LEU A 398 9.12 20.27 -26.68
N GLU A 399 9.79 19.31 -26.07
CA GLU A 399 10.06 19.28 -24.63
C GLU A 399 11.56 19.22 -24.36
N LEU A 400 12.01 19.89 -23.31
CA LEU A 400 13.41 19.85 -22.89
C LEU A 400 13.69 18.53 -22.15
N VAL A 401 14.73 17.82 -22.56
CA VAL A 401 15.18 16.58 -21.90
C VAL A 401 15.77 16.91 -20.54
N GLN A 402 15.50 16.06 -19.54
CA GLN A 402 16.05 16.24 -18.21
C GLN A 402 17.60 16.19 -18.24
N ARG A 403 18.22 17.12 -17.52
CA ARG A 403 19.66 17.41 -17.60
C ARG A 403 20.55 16.31 -17.05
N ASP A 404 20.10 15.64 -16.00
CA ASP A 404 20.75 14.50 -15.37
C ASP A 404 21.07 13.36 -16.36
N LEU A 405 20.28 13.25 -17.45
CA LEU A 405 20.49 12.24 -18.49
C LEU A 405 21.68 12.53 -19.44
N TYR A 406 22.25 13.74 -19.42
CA TYR A 406 23.33 14.11 -20.36
C TYR A 406 24.38 15.10 -19.86
N TYR A 407 24.09 15.90 -18.83
CA TYR A 407 24.99 16.92 -18.30
C TYR A 407 25.71 16.44 -17.03
N LYS A 408 27.01 16.72 -16.93
CA LYS A 408 27.83 16.47 -15.74
C LYS A 408 28.55 17.75 -15.36
N ASN A 409 28.36 18.22 -14.13
CA ASN A 409 28.91 19.48 -13.62
C ASN A 409 30.45 19.55 -13.53
N THR A 410 31.15 18.43 -13.72
CA THR A 410 32.62 18.32 -13.69
C THR A 410 33.26 18.30 -15.08
N ILE A 411 32.49 18.04 -16.14
CA ILE A 411 33.01 17.87 -17.51
C ILE A 411 32.54 19.02 -18.39
N PRO A 412 33.41 19.69 -19.17
CA PRO A 412 33.05 20.82 -20.01
C PRO A 412 32.32 20.40 -21.30
N LYS A 413 31.23 19.64 -21.17
CA LYS A 413 30.37 19.19 -22.27
C LYS A 413 29.00 19.81 -22.11
N PHE A 414 28.90 21.09 -22.45
CA PHE A 414 27.62 21.80 -22.51
C PHE A 414 26.86 21.34 -23.76
N SER A 415 25.57 21.04 -23.62
CA SER A 415 24.70 20.64 -24.73
C SER A 415 23.25 20.88 -24.36
N VAL A 416 22.36 21.06 -25.33
CA VAL A 416 20.92 21.19 -25.07
C VAL A 416 20.20 20.08 -25.81
N HIS A 417 19.31 19.35 -25.15
CA HIS A 417 18.61 18.20 -25.74
C HIS A 417 17.11 18.46 -25.69
N PHE A 418 16.46 18.39 -26.84
CA PHE A 418 15.01 18.50 -26.99
C PHE A 418 14.45 17.19 -27.52
N ASP A 419 13.30 16.80 -27.01
CA ASP A 419 12.51 15.69 -27.54
C ASP A 419 11.31 16.24 -28.31
N VAL A 420 11.12 15.72 -29.53
CA VAL A 420 9.98 16.04 -30.39
C VAL A 420 9.02 14.86 -30.35
N ASN A 421 7.86 15.08 -29.74
CA ASN A 421 6.91 14.03 -29.37
C ASN A 421 5.54 14.28 -30.02
N LEU A 422 4.82 13.20 -30.31
CA LEU A 422 3.41 13.22 -30.67
C LEU A 422 2.63 12.35 -29.68
N GLY A 423 2.08 13.01 -28.67
CA GLY A 423 1.27 12.36 -27.65
C GLY A 423 2.02 11.63 -26.55
N GLU A 424 1.27 11.02 -25.64
CA GLU A 424 1.80 10.42 -24.40
C GLU A 424 2.76 9.23 -24.65
N PHE A 425 2.54 8.45 -25.70
CA PHE A 425 3.42 7.31 -26.05
C PHE A 425 4.84 7.74 -26.42
N ASP A 426 4.99 8.87 -27.13
CA ASP A 426 6.31 9.42 -27.47
C ASP A 426 6.99 10.10 -26.27
N ARG A 427 6.20 10.60 -25.30
CA ARG A 427 6.70 11.22 -24.07
C ARG A 427 7.19 10.21 -23.03
N ALA A 428 6.80 8.94 -23.14
CA ALA A 428 7.17 7.90 -22.18
C ALA A 428 8.69 7.66 -22.08
N ASN A 429 9.44 7.85 -23.17
CA ASN A 429 10.89 7.69 -23.20
C ASN A 429 11.58 9.03 -23.48
N GLN A 430 12.53 9.44 -22.65
CA GLN A 430 13.40 10.59 -22.95
C GLN A 430 14.70 10.11 -23.61
N LYS A 431 15.07 10.69 -24.76
CA LYS A 431 16.31 10.42 -25.53
C LYS A 431 16.47 8.99 -26.12
N VAL A 432 16.10 7.92 -25.39
CA VAL A 432 16.28 6.51 -25.79
C VAL A 432 15.24 6.11 -26.85
N GLY A 433 15.67 5.44 -27.91
CA GLY A 433 14.79 4.97 -29.00
C GLY A 433 14.35 6.06 -29.98
N LYS A 434 14.84 7.30 -29.82
CA LYS A 434 14.54 8.44 -30.68
C LYS A 434 15.67 8.71 -31.68
N ILE A 435 15.33 9.22 -32.86
CA ILE A 435 16.30 9.56 -33.89
C ILE A 435 16.82 10.96 -33.63
N SER A 436 18.13 11.08 -33.36
CA SER A 436 18.75 12.36 -33.04
C SER A 436 19.25 13.09 -34.27
N ASN A 437 19.01 14.41 -34.30
CA ASN A 437 19.64 15.35 -35.22
C ASN A 437 20.23 16.49 -34.38
N HIS A 438 21.33 17.10 -34.81
CA HIS A 438 21.95 18.17 -34.05
C HIS A 438 22.51 19.30 -34.92
N PHE A 439 22.60 20.48 -34.33
CA PHE A 439 23.40 21.58 -34.85
C PHE A 439 24.28 22.14 -33.75
N ASN A 440 25.39 22.78 -34.12
CA ASN A 440 26.34 23.33 -33.16
C ASN A 440 26.18 24.84 -33.06
N LEU A 441 26.09 25.35 -31.84
CA LEU A 441 26.24 26.76 -31.51
C LEU A 441 27.73 27.06 -31.35
N SER A 442 28.21 28.10 -32.03
CA SER A 442 29.59 28.55 -31.92
C SER A 442 29.63 29.81 -31.05
N ILE A 443 29.98 29.66 -29.77
CA ILE A 443 29.94 30.76 -28.80
C ILE A 443 31.33 31.03 -28.24
N SER A 444 31.73 32.30 -28.10
CA SER A 444 33.03 32.62 -27.51
C SER A 444 33.11 32.22 -26.02
N LYS A 445 34.22 31.57 -25.63
CA LYS A 445 34.47 31.21 -24.22
C LYS A 445 34.52 32.44 -23.31
N THR A 446 34.94 33.59 -23.84
CA THR A 446 34.93 34.88 -23.14
C THR A 446 33.51 35.34 -22.84
N PHE A 447 32.58 35.19 -23.78
CA PHE A 447 31.16 35.49 -23.56
C PHE A 447 30.53 34.54 -22.54
N LEU A 448 30.81 33.23 -22.62
CA LEU A 448 30.30 32.27 -21.62
C LEU A 448 30.84 32.57 -20.21
N ARG A 449 32.09 33.03 -20.10
CA ARG A 449 32.69 33.48 -18.82
C ARG A 449 32.00 34.73 -18.28
N TRP A 450 31.74 35.71 -19.15
CA TRP A 450 30.97 36.92 -18.80
C TRP A 450 29.57 36.55 -18.29
N ALA A 451 28.83 35.74 -19.05
CA ALA A 451 27.46 35.33 -18.71
C ALA A 451 27.40 34.63 -17.34
N ARG A 452 28.38 33.76 -17.04
CA ARG A 452 28.50 33.10 -15.74
C ARG A 452 28.68 34.09 -14.59
N ASN A 453 29.62 35.02 -14.74
CA ASN A 453 29.98 35.97 -13.68
C ASN A 453 28.82 36.92 -13.39
N GLU A 454 28.18 37.46 -14.43
CA GLU A 454 27.01 38.33 -14.29
C GLU A 454 25.83 37.59 -13.65
N TRP A 455 25.59 36.33 -14.03
CA TRP A 455 24.49 35.55 -13.47
C TRP A 455 24.69 35.20 -11.98
N ASN A 456 25.91 34.84 -11.58
CA ASN A 456 26.26 34.59 -10.17
C ASN A 456 26.22 35.85 -9.31
N GLY A 457 26.43 37.03 -9.91
CA GLY A 457 26.43 38.32 -9.22
C GLY A 457 25.04 38.89 -8.90
N ILE A 458 23.94 38.22 -9.32
CA ILE A 458 22.59 38.75 -9.14
C ILE A 458 21.92 38.17 -7.87
N PRO A 459 21.48 39.03 -6.92
CA PRO A 459 20.70 38.60 -5.76
C PRO A 459 19.32 38.02 -6.14
N PRO A 460 18.71 37.16 -5.29
CA PRO A 460 17.34 36.69 -5.49
C PRO A 460 16.36 37.89 -5.58
N GLY A 461 15.45 37.90 -6.57
CA GLY A 461 14.40 38.94 -6.72
C GLY A 461 14.68 40.08 -7.70
N GLN A 462 15.82 40.10 -8.40
CA GLN A 462 16.10 41.10 -9.47
C GLN A 462 15.86 40.56 -10.89
N ASP A 463 14.61 40.20 -11.19
CA ASP A 463 14.24 39.51 -12.44
C ASP A 463 14.51 40.33 -13.71
N LYS A 464 14.44 41.67 -13.63
CA LYS A 464 14.76 42.56 -14.76
C LYS A 464 16.22 42.44 -15.21
N LYS A 465 17.17 42.26 -14.29
CA LYS A 465 18.59 42.10 -14.63
C LYS A 465 18.87 40.71 -15.19
N LYS A 466 18.21 39.67 -14.67
CA LYS A 466 18.29 38.31 -15.22
C LYS A 466 17.78 38.29 -16.66
N GLN A 467 16.67 38.96 -16.93
CA GLN A 467 16.11 39.03 -18.28
C GLN A 467 17.04 39.76 -19.26
N ALA A 468 17.72 40.84 -18.83
CA ALA A 468 18.69 41.54 -19.67
C ALA A 468 19.89 40.65 -20.09
N ILE A 469 20.35 39.74 -19.21
CA ILE A 469 21.39 38.76 -19.56
C ILE A 469 20.84 37.75 -20.57
N VAL A 470 19.63 37.24 -20.34
CA VAL A 470 18.96 36.31 -21.26
C VAL A 470 18.83 36.95 -22.64
N ASP A 471 18.38 38.19 -22.74
CA ASP A 471 18.18 38.88 -24.01
C ASP A 471 19.51 39.11 -24.75
N ARG A 472 20.58 39.46 -24.02
CA ARG A 472 21.92 39.59 -24.61
C ARG A 472 22.51 38.26 -25.08
N PHE A 473 22.24 37.16 -24.37
CA PHE A 473 22.63 35.82 -24.80
C PHE A 473 21.82 35.38 -26.03
N LYS A 474 20.52 35.67 -26.08
CA LYS A 474 19.69 35.38 -27.25
C LYS A 474 20.29 35.96 -28.52
N ILE A 475 20.68 37.24 -28.50
CA ILE A 475 21.31 37.92 -29.66
C ILE A 475 22.51 37.13 -30.19
N GLU A 476 23.37 36.61 -29.32
CA GLU A 476 24.56 35.83 -29.69
C GLU A 476 24.22 34.50 -30.39
N ILE A 477 23.09 33.87 -30.05
CA ILE A 477 22.72 32.57 -30.61
C ILE A 477 21.71 32.64 -31.77
N THR A 478 21.00 33.77 -31.93
CA THR A 478 19.91 33.93 -32.91
C THR A 478 20.37 33.57 -34.33
N ASP A 479 21.53 34.05 -34.78
CA ASP A 479 22.04 33.75 -36.12
C ASP A 479 22.27 32.26 -36.34
N SER A 480 22.76 31.56 -35.31
CA SER A 480 23.00 30.12 -35.37
C SER A 480 21.69 29.34 -35.39
N VAL A 481 20.70 29.77 -34.60
CA VAL A 481 19.36 29.15 -34.54
C VAL A 481 18.57 29.39 -35.83
N GLN A 482 18.63 30.59 -36.42
CA GLN A 482 17.98 30.89 -37.70
C GLN A 482 18.61 30.11 -38.86
N LYS A 483 19.95 30.00 -38.91
CA LYS A 483 20.63 29.13 -39.88
C LYS A 483 20.21 27.67 -39.71
N ALA A 484 20.06 27.18 -38.48
CA ALA A 484 19.56 25.83 -38.23
C ALA A 484 18.11 25.66 -38.67
N LYS A 485 17.24 26.64 -38.42
CA LYS A 485 15.83 26.63 -38.83
C LYS A 485 15.66 26.43 -40.34
N THR A 486 16.50 27.05 -41.17
CA THR A 486 16.45 26.86 -42.63
C THR A 486 16.75 25.44 -43.09
N LYS A 487 17.43 24.63 -42.27
CA LYS A 487 17.74 23.22 -42.59
C LYS A 487 16.56 22.28 -42.32
N PHE A 488 15.57 22.70 -41.53
CA PHE A 488 14.37 21.92 -41.25
C PHE A 488 13.27 22.26 -42.25
N ARG A 489 12.88 21.28 -43.08
CA ARG A 489 11.76 21.43 -44.03
C ARG A 489 10.41 21.66 -43.33
N LEU A 490 10.26 21.06 -42.15
CA LEU A 490 9.17 21.32 -41.21
C LEU A 490 9.81 21.62 -39.86
N VAL A 491 9.61 22.84 -39.38
CA VAL A 491 10.14 23.29 -38.09
C VAL A 491 9.27 22.69 -36.98
N PRO A 492 9.82 21.85 -36.08
CA PRO A 492 9.04 21.18 -35.05
C PRO A 492 8.63 22.08 -33.87
N TRP A 493 8.99 23.37 -33.89
CA TRP A 493 8.62 24.34 -32.86
C TRP A 493 7.90 25.56 -33.45
N LYS A 494 7.00 26.14 -32.67
CA LYS A 494 6.40 27.45 -32.89
C LYS A 494 6.69 28.30 -31.65
N GLY A 495 7.58 29.29 -31.75
CA GLY A 495 7.94 30.16 -30.61
C GLY A 495 9.43 30.44 -30.47
N ASP A 496 9.82 30.95 -29.30
CA ASP A 496 11.16 31.44 -28.91
C ASP A 496 12.02 30.29 -28.36
N LEU A 497 12.52 29.45 -29.28
CA LEU A 497 13.43 28.34 -28.98
C LEU A 497 14.75 28.87 -28.38
N GLU A 498 15.16 30.05 -28.83
CA GLU A 498 16.33 30.77 -28.37
C GLU A 498 16.29 30.97 -26.85
N ASN A 499 15.14 31.35 -26.29
CA ASN A 499 14.95 31.48 -24.83
C ASN A 499 15.17 30.16 -24.08
N LEU A 500 14.65 29.05 -24.60
CA LEU A 500 14.78 27.74 -23.95
C LEU A 500 16.23 27.27 -23.95
N ILE A 501 16.92 27.44 -25.07
CA ILE A 501 18.35 27.13 -25.20
C ILE A 501 19.17 27.99 -24.24
N VAL A 502 18.93 29.30 -24.19
CA VAL A 502 19.68 30.23 -23.32
C VAL A 502 19.51 29.89 -21.85
N ARG A 503 18.27 29.65 -21.40
CA ARG A 503 17.98 29.34 -20.00
C ARG A 503 18.68 28.06 -19.58
N GLU A 504 18.58 27.02 -20.40
CA GLU A 504 19.23 25.73 -20.15
C GLU A 504 20.75 25.87 -20.08
N LEU A 505 21.36 26.57 -21.05
CA LEU A 505 22.81 26.79 -21.07
C LEU A 505 23.30 27.63 -19.89
N LEU A 506 22.59 28.69 -19.52
CA LEU A 506 22.95 29.53 -18.37
C LEU A 506 22.99 28.70 -17.08
N GLU A 507 22.00 27.83 -16.87
CA GLU A 507 21.99 26.98 -15.68
C GLU A 507 23.14 25.96 -15.69
N GLN A 508 23.45 25.34 -16.84
CA GLN A 508 24.61 24.45 -16.94
C GLN A 508 25.93 25.20 -16.66
N ILE A 509 26.12 26.37 -17.26
CA ILE A 509 27.33 27.20 -17.12
C ILE A 509 27.56 27.63 -15.67
N VAL A 510 26.48 27.95 -14.95
CA VAL A 510 26.52 28.34 -13.53
C VAL A 510 26.89 27.14 -12.65
N GLN A 511 26.27 25.99 -12.89
CA GLN A 511 26.50 24.77 -12.11
C GLN A 511 27.87 24.12 -12.35
N TYR A 512 28.58 24.49 -13.42
CA TYR A 512 29.85 23.88 -13.78
C TYR A 512 31.01 24.26 -12.84
N ILE A 513 31.72 23.27 -12.28
CA ILE A 513 32.76 23.47 -11.25
C ILE A 513 34.21 23.31 -11.81
N GLY A 514 34.37 22.91 -13.07
CA GLY A 514 35.70 22.62 -13.63
C GLY A 514 36.52 23.81 -14.18
N PRO A 515 37.72 23.56 -14.75
CA PRO A 515 38.68 24.58 -15.18
C PRO A 515 38.39 25.22 -16.55
N PHE A 516 37.23 24.94 -17.16
CA PHE A 516 36.89 25.36 -18.53
C PHE A 516 37.09 26.86 -18.77
N TYR A 517 36.80 27.68 -17.77
CA TYR A 517 36.91 29.12 -17.84
C TYR A 517 38.30 29.66 -17.48
N LYS A 518 39.26 28.81 -17.09
CA LYS A 518 40.64 29.22 -16.71
C LYS A 518 41.65 29.14 -17.87
N GLY A 519 41.29 28.50 -18.99
CA GLY A 519 42.18 28.30 -20.16
C GLY A 519 42.07 29.37 -21.25
N GLU A 520 42.72 29.11 -22.39
CA GLU A 520 42.83 30.00 -23.56
C GLU A 520 41.47 30.44 -24.14
N ASN A 521 41.45 31.67 -24.65
CA ASN A 521 40.33 32.25 -25.37
C ASN A 521 40.09 31.48 -26.68
N GLY A 522 38.84 31.15 -26.97
CA GLY A 522 38.47 30.43 -28.19
C GLY A 522 36.96 30.27 -28.33
N LEU A 523 36.52 29.63 -29.40
CA LEU A 523 35.11 29.30 -29.63
C LEU A 523 34.78 27.94 -29.00
N ALA A 524 33.69 27.90 -28.24
CA ALA A 524 33.07 26.68 -27.74
C ALA A 524 31.99 26.22 -28.71
N GLN A 525 32.04 24.95 -29.11
CA GLN A 525 31.01 24.32 -29.93
C GLN A 525 30.04 23.59 -28.99
N ILE A 526 28.80 24.10 -28.90
CA ILE A 526 27.76 23.57 -28.01
C ILE A 526 26.68 22.92 -28.89
N PRO A 527 26.54 21.57 -28.88
CA PRO A 527 25.52 20.91 -29.68
C PRO A 527 24.12 21.10 -29.07
N VAL A 528 23.17 21.45 -29.94
CA VAL A 528 21.72 21.40 -29.67
C VAL A 528 21.15 20.20 -30.42
N GLN A 529 20.67 19.22 -29.67
CA GLN A 529 20.15 17.96 -30.18
C GLN A 529 18.62 17.94 -30.14
N PHE A 530 18.01 17.46 -31.22
CA PHE A 530 16.58 17.17 -31.33
C PHE A 530 16.42 15.67 -31.52
N ASN A 531 15.79 15.02 -30.56
CA ASN A 531 15.49 13.60 -30.62
C ASN A 531 14.04 13.44 -31.05
N PHE A 532 13.85 12.97 -32.27
CA PHE A 532 12.53 12.77 -32.85
C PHE A 532 12.00 11.39 -32.51
N ALA A 533 10.84 11.35 -31.88
CA ALA A 533 10.16 10.10 -31.59
C ALA A 533 9.53 9.49 -32.85
N PRO A 534 9.33 8.16 -32.90
CA PRO A 534 8.84 7.47 -34.10
C PRO A 534 7.46 7.96 -34.58
N LEU A 535 6.52 8.25 -33.67
CA LEU A 535 5.19 8.72 -34.06
C LEU A 535 5.24 10.18 -34.52
N ALA A 536 6.01 11.02 -33.83
CA ALA A 536 6.35 12.38 -34.29
C ALA A 536 6.92 12.39 -35.71
N LEU A 537 7.87 11.50 -36.04
CA LEU A 537 8.43 11.39 -37.40
C LEU A 537 7.39 10.98 -38.44
N ARG A 538 6.51 10.03 -38.11
CA ARG A 538 5.41 9.61 -38.98
C ARG A 538 4.48 10.78 -39.28
N TYR A 539 4.16 11.58 -38.27
CA TYR A 539 3.32 12.77 -38.42
C TYR A 539 3.99 13.87 -39.24
N ILE A 540 5.28 14.15 -38.98
CA ILE A 540 6.07 15.10 -39.77
C ILE A 540 6.10 14.68 -41.25
N ARG A 541 6.28 13.38 -41.53
CA ARG A 541 6.22 12.85 -42.91
C ARG A 541 4.84 13.03 -43.54
N TYR A 542 3.77 12.77 -42.80
CA TYR A 542 2.40 12.96 -43.30
C TYR A 542 2.14 14.43 -43.65
N GLN A 543 2.45 15.35 -42.73
CA GLN A 543 2.33 16.80 -42.94
C GLN A 543 3.15 17.29 -44.15
N TYR A 544 4.32 16.69 -44.38
CA TYR A 544 5.13 16.98 -45.56
C TYR A 544 4.42 16.57 -46.86
N LEU A 545 3.89 15.35 -46.92
CA LEU A 545 3.17 14.84 -48.09
C LEU A 545 1.90 15.64 -48.39
N VAL A 546 1.18 16.08 -47.36
CA VAL A 546 0.00 16.94 -47.51
C VAL A 546 0.40 18.27 -48.16
N LYS A 547 1.43 18.95 -47.65
CA LYS A 547 1.91 20.21 -48.22
C LYS A 547 2.44 20.08 -49.65
N GLU A 548 3.10 18.97 -49.96
CA GLU A 548 3.61 18.70 -51.31
C GLU A 548 2.47 18.49 -52.30
N ASN A 549 1.43 17.73 -51.90
CA ASN A 549 0.22 17.57 -52.70
C ASN A 549 -0.53 18.90 -52.88
N GLU A 550 -0.71 19.69 -51.81
CA GLU A 550 -1.33 21.01 -51.89
C GLU A 550 -0.58 21.95 -52.85
N LYS A 551 0.75 21.91 -52.85
CA LYS A 551 1.56 22.70 -53.76
C LYS A 551 1.38 22.24 -55.21
N ARG A 552 1.43 20.93 -55.46
CA ARG A 552 1.19 20.36 -56.79
C ARG A 552 -0.20 20.71 -57.31
N ASP A 553 -1.21 20.65 -56.45
CA ASP A 553 -2.58 20.98 -56.82
C ASP A 553 -2.70 22.48 -57.14
N LYS A 554 -2.07 23.36 -56.35
CA LYS A 554 -1.99 24.80 -56.68
C LYS A 554 -1.29 25.08 -58.01
N ASP A 555 -0.12 24.47 -58.24
CA ASP A 555 0.63 24.63 -59.49
C ASP A 555 -0.21 24.15 -60.70
N TYR A 556 -0.97 23.05 -60.53
CA TYR A 556 -1.90 22.55 -61.54
C TYR A 556 -3.07 23.51 -61.79
N PHE A 557 -3.67 24.08 -60.75
CA PHE A 557 -4.75 25.06 -60.88
C PHE A 557 -4.28 26.35 -61.54
N GLU A 558 -3.08 26.84 -61.22
CA GLU A 558 -2.48 28.02 -61.85
C GLU A 558 -2.17 27.77 -63.34
N ASP A 559 -1.63 26.60 -63.71
CA ASP A 559 -1.41 26.24 -65.12
C ASP A 559 -2.74 26.11 -65.88
N PHE A 560 -3.76 25.52 -65.25
CA PHE A 560 -5.08 25.41 -65.83
C PHE A 560 -5.72 26.79 -66.10
N GLN A 561 -5.60 27.73 -65.16
CA GLN A 561 -6.07 29.11 -65.35
C GLN A 561 -5.35 29.82 -66.49
N LYS A 562 -4.01 29.73 -66.55
CA LYS A 562 -3.22 30.30 -67.66
C LYS A 562 -3.63 29.72 -69.02
N ARG A 563 -3.90 28.42 -69.11
CA ARG A 563 -4.39 27.78 -70.35
C ARG A 563 -5.78 28.27 -70.75
N GLN A 564 -6.66 28.55 -69.79
CA GLN A 564 -7.97 29.14 -70.08
C GLN A 564 -7.86 30.57 -70.59
N GLU A 565 -7.00 31.40 -70.00
CA GLU A 565 -6.74 32.77 -70.45
C GLU A 565 -6.15 32.81 -71.86
N ILE A 566 -5.20 31.91 -72.18
CA ILE A 566 -4.63 31.79 -73.54
C ILE A 566 -5.71 31.38 -74.54
N ARG A 567 -6.60 30.44 -74.20
CA ARG A 567 -7.72 30.04 -75.06
C ARG A 567 -8.73 31.18 -75.26
N ALA A 568 -9.01 31.96 -74.23
CA ALA A 568 -9.90 33.11 -74.32
C ALA A 568 -9.32 34.21 -75.23
N ASN A 569 -8.00 34.45 -75.16
CA ASN A 569 -7.31 35.42 -76.01
C ASN A 569 -7.22 34.96 -77.48
N LEU A 570 -7.07 33.66 -77.73
CA LEU A 570 -7.09 33.10 -79.09
C LEU A 570 -8.47 33.13 -79.76
N ASN A 571 -9.55 33.13 -78.97
CA ASN A 571 -10.92 33.24 -79.50
C ASN A 571 -11.37 34.70 -79.75
N ASN A 572 -10.58 35.69 -79.32
CA ASN A 572 -10.83 37.12 -79.48
C ASN A 572 -9.94 37.78 -80.56
N GLN A 573 -9.09 37.00 -81.24
CA GLN A 573 -8.41 37.36 -82.49
C GLN A 573 -9.13 36.70 -83.66
#